data_AF-A0A7K6ZV45-F1
#
_entry.id   AF-A0A7K6ZV45-F1
#
_cell.length_a   1.000
_cell.length_b   1.000
_cell.length_c   1.000
_cell.angle_alpha   90.00
_cell.angle_beta   90.00
_cell.angle_gamma   90.00
#
_symmetry.space_group_name_H-M   'P 1'
#
loop_
_entity.id
_entity.type
_entity.pdbx_description
1 polymer ?
#
loop_
_entity_poly.entity_id
_entity_poly.type
_entity_poly.pdbx_seq_one_letter_code
_entity_poly.pdbx_strand_id
1 'polypeptide(L)'
;MSPAEEEKSLPLPERWPRASKFALSACAAAVAELVTFPLDLTKTRLQVQGEAAVGRGGAARGRPAPQRGMLRTAAGIVHEEGLLQLWQGATPAIYRHIVYSGVRMVAYEHLRDSVLGRAEDESFPFWKAVVGGMSAGAIGQFFASPADLVKVQMQMEGKRKLEGKPLRFRGVHHAFMKILSDGGIRGLWAGWVPNVQRAALVNMGDLTTYDSVKHFLLLNTPLVDNSVTHSVASACSGLVAAVLGTPADVVKTRIMNQPRDCQGRGLLYKSSMDCLIQTVQGEGFMSLYKGFVPTWMRMAPWSLVFWLTYEQIRRICGVSSF
;
A
#
# COMPACT_ATOMS: atom_id res chain seq x y z
N MET A 1 -44.13 -17.82 -15.23
CA MET A 1 -42.72 -17.40 -15.40
C MET A 1 -42.00 -17.84 -14.15
N SER A 2 -40.95 -18.66 -14.28
CA SER A 2 -40.24 -19.21 -13.11
C SER A 2 -39.47 -18.10 -12.38
N PRO A 3 -39.37 -18.10 -11.03
CA PRO A 3 -38.52 -17.14 -10.30
C PRO A 3 -37.05 -17.13 -10.77
N ALA A 4 -36.58 -18.22 -11.40
CA ALA A 4 -35.25 -18.29 -12.02
C ALA A 4 -35.12 -17.58 -13.38
N GLU A 5 -36.24 -17.28 -14.05
CA GLU A 5 -36.28 -16.51 -15.30
C GLU A 5 -36.36 -15.01 -15.03
N GLU A 6 -37.03 -14.60 -13.95
CA GLU A 6 -37.13 -13.22 -13.48
C GLU A 6 -35.76 -12.69 -12.98
N GLU A 7 -34.98 -13.54 -12.32
CA GLU A 7 -33.60 -13.24 -11.91
C GLU A 7 -32.64 -13.08 -13.11
N LYS A 8 -32.95 -13.67 -14.27
CA LYS A 8 -32.16 -13.53 -15.51
C LYS A 8 -32.40 -12.21 -16.24
N SER A 9 -33.58 -11.59 -16.06
CA SER A 9 -33.95 -10.32 -16.70
C SER A 9 -33.46 -9.07 -15.97
N LEU A 10 -33.01 -9.19 -14.72
CA LEU A 10 -32.49 -8.06 -13.96
C LEU A 10 -31.09 -7.67 -14.45
N PRO A 11 -30.75 -6.36 -14.51
CA PRO A 11 -29.41 -5.90 -14.81
C PRO A 11 -28.37 -6.57 -13.89
N LEU A 12 -27.20 -6.94 -14.44
CA LEU A 12 -26.07 -7.59 -13.74
C LEU A 12 -25.80 -7.09 -12.29
N PRO A 13 -25.88 -5.79 -11.96
CA PRO A 13 -25.73 -5.32 -10.58
C PRO A 13 -26.83 -5.73 -9.59
N GLU A 14 -28.07 -5.97 -10.02
CA GLU A 14 -29.14 -6.51 -9.17
C GLU A 14 -29.02 -8.03 -8.99
N ARG A 15 -28.47 -8.71 -10.00
CA ARG A 15 -28.27 -10.15 -10.00
C ARG A 15 -27.12 -10.61 -9.08
N TRP A 16 -26.01 -9.86 -9.05
CA TRP A 16 -24.87 -10.10 -8.16
C TRP A 16 -24.40 -8.81 -7.46
N PRO A 17 -25.15 -8.31 -6.46
CA PRO A 17 -24.88 -7.01 -5.86
C PRO A 17 -23.53 -6.91 -5.14
N ARG A 18 -22.94 -8.05 -4.72
CA ARG A 18 -21.63 -8.07 -4.06
C ARG A 18 -20.48 -8.14 -5.06
N ALA A 19 -20.58 -9.00 -6.07
CA ALA A 19 -19.54 -9.15 -7.08
C ALA A 19 -19.47 -7.92 -8.00
N SER A 20 -20.62 -7.30 -8.29
CA SER A 20 -20.67 -6.02 -9.03
C SER A 20 -19.97 -4.91 -8.24
N LYS A 21 -20.33 -4.70 -6.97
CA LYS A 21 -19.65 -3.70 -6.10
C LYS A 21 -18.15 -3.95 -6.02
N PHE A 22 -17.73 -5.20 -5.87
CA PHE A 22 -16.33 -5.58 -5.87
C PHE A 22 -15.64 -5.21 -7.19
N ALA A 23 -16.17 -5.65 -8.33
CA ALA A 23 -15.61 -5.38 -9.65
C ALA A 23 -15.55 -3.87 -9.96
N LEU A 24 -16.62 -3.13 -9.63
CA LEU A 24 -16.68 -1.67 -9.74
C LEU A 24 -15.57 -1.00 -8.94
N SER A 25 -15.42 -1.39 -7.66
CA SER A 25 -14.38 -0.85 -6.78
C SER A 25 -12.96 -1.20 -7.24
N ALA A 26 -12.76 -2.42 -7.77
CA ALA A 26 -11.48 -2.88 -8.27
C ALA A 26 -11.07 -2.14 -9.55
N CYS A 27 -12.01 -1.93 -10.48
CA CYS A 27 -11.78 -1.15 -11.70
C CYS A 27 -11.47 0.32 -11.37
N ALA A 28 -12.25 0.95 -10.49
CA ALA A 28 -11.99 2.33 -10.05
C ALA A 28 -10.62 2.45 -9.36
N ALA A 29 -10.27 1.50 -8.49
CA ALA A 29 -8.96 1.46 -7.84
C ALA A 29 -7.81 1.26 -8.84
N ALA A 30 -7.99 0.42 -9.87
CA ALA A 30 -6.99 0.21 -10.90
C ALA A 30 -6.73 1.48 -11.72
N VAL A 31 -7.78 2.21 -12.10
CA VAL A 31 -7.65 3.49 -12.82
C VAL A 31 -6.94 4.53 -11.95
N ALA A 32 -7.36 4.67 -10.69
CA ALA A 32 -6.72 5.59 -9.75
C ALA A 32 -5.24 5.25 -9.50
N GLU A 33 -4.90 3.97 -9.37
CA GLU A 33 -3.53 3.50 -9.24
C GLU A 33 -2.71 3.82 -10.50
N LEU A 34 -3.26 3.59 -11.71
CA LEU A 34 -2.57 3.89 -12.97
C LEU A 34 -2.27 5.38 -13.16
N VAL A 35 -3.23 6.25 -12.85
CA VAL A 35 -3.05 7.71 -12.98
C VAL A 35 -2.00 8.22 -12.00
N THR A 36 -1.97 7.67 -10.78
CA THR A 36 -1.05 8.12 -9.73
C THR A 36 0.24 7.31 -9.63
N PHE A 37 0.41 6.33 -10.52
CA PHE A 37 1.56 5.43 -10.51
C PHE A 37 2.93 6.13 -10.62
N PRO A 38 3.10 7.20 -11.42
CA PRO A 38 4.36 7.93 -11.47
C PRO A 38 4.82 8.48 -10.10
N LEU A 39 3.88 8.91 -9.25
CA LEU A 39 4.18 9.36 -7.89
C LEU A 39 4.57 8.19 -6.98
N ASP A 40 3.92 7.04 -7.14
CA ASP A 40 4.23 5.82 -6.40
C ASP A 40 5.63 5.28 -6.75
N LEU A 41 5.98 5.24 -8.04
CA LEU A 41 7.33 4.88 -8.47
C LEU A 41 8.36 5.87 -7.91
N THR A 42 8.10 7.17 -7.98
CA THR A 42 9.02 8.19 -7.45
C THR A 42 9.21 8.02 -5.94
N LYS A 43 8.15 7.70 -5.19
CA LYS A 43 8.22 7.35 -3.77
C LYS A 43 9.18 6.18 -3.54
N THR A 44 8.96 5.04 -4.21
CA THR A 44 9.75 3.83 -3.93
C THR A 44 11.23 4.00 -4.31
N ARG A 45 11.52 4.72 -5.39
CA ARG A 45 12.89 5.11 -5.78
C ARG A 45 13.59 5.95 -4.71
N LEU A 46 12.88 6.92 -4.11
CA LEU A 46 13.41 7.74 -3.02
C LEU A 46 13.65 6.92 -1.75
N GLN A 47 12.75 6.00 -1.40
CA GLN A 47 12.87 5.18 -0.18
C GLN A 47 14.07 4.23 -0.20
N VAL A 48 14.38 3.71 -1.39
CA VAL A 48 15.53 2.83 -1.65
C VAL A 48 16.83 3.62 -1.89
N GLN A 49 16.75 4.95 -2.01
CA GLN A 49 17.95 5.78 -2.17
C GLN A 49 18.80 5.73 -0.89
N GLY A 50 20.02 5.20 -0.99
CA GLY A 50 20.98 5.10 0.11
C GLY A 50 21.37 3.67 0.49
N GLU A 51 20.60 2.66 0.07
CA GLU A 51 20.90 1.23 0.32
C GLU A 51 22.32 0.82 -0.13
N ALA A 52 22.81 1.39 -1.23
CA ALA A 52 24.13 1.09 -1.77
C ALA A 52 25.29 1.54 -0.85
N ALA A 53 25.07 2.56 -0.01
CA ALA A 53 26.04 3.00 0.98
C ALA A 53 26.10 2.03 2.17
N VAL A 54 24.99 1.35 2.48
CA VAL A 54 24.90 0.36 3.56
C VAL A 54 25.49 -0.99 3.15
N GLY A 55 25.28 -1.43 1.91
CA GLY A 55 25.79 -2.71 1.40
C GLY A 55 27.32 -2.78 1.22
N ARG A 56 28.02 -1.63 1.18
CA ARG A 56 29.48 -1.55 1.17
C ARG A 56 29.98 -1.29 2.58
N GLY A 57 29.86 -2.29 3.46
CA GLY A 57 30.16 -2.17 4.90
C GLY A 57 31.37 -1.29 5.19
N GLY A 58 31.13 -0.08 5.69
CA GLY A 58 32.11 0.89 6.24
C GLY A 58 33.28 1.35 5.35
N ALA A 59 33.64 0.64 4.28
CA ALA A 59 34.95 0.74 3.64
C ALA A 59 34.99 1.66 2.42
N ALA A 60 33.84 2.04 1.86
CA ALA A 60 33.77 3.03 0.80
C ALA A 60 33.13 4.32 1.33
N ARG A 61 33.92 5.15 2.01
CA ARG A 61 33.62 6.56 2.32
C ARG A 61 33.62 7.41 1.04
N GLY A 62 32.97 6.90 -0.01
CA GLY A 62 32.70 7.62 -1.25
C GLY A 62 31.59 8.63 -1.01
N ARG A 63 31.66 9.75 -1.75
CA ARG A 63 30.72 10.89 -1.67
C ARG A 63 29.28 10.42 -1.42
N PRO A 64 28.55 11.01 -0.45
CA PRO A 64 27.15 10.69 -0.25
C PRO A 64 26.43 10.84 -1.59
N ALA A 65 25.77 9.77 -2.05
CA ALA A 65 24.98 9.84 -3.27
C ALA A 65 24.01 11.03 -3.09
N PRO A 66 24.01 12.02 -4.01
CA PRO A 66 23.31 13.27 -3.78
C PRO A 66 21.83 12.95 -3.52
N GLN A 67 21.31 13.39 -2.38
CA GLN A 67 19.88 13.28 -2.05
C GLN A 67 19.13 13.96 -3.19
N ARG A 68 18.50 13.16 -4.06
CA ARG A 68 17.77 13.71 -5.21
C ARG A 68 16.38 14.01 -4.66
N GLY A 69 15.93 15.26 -4.79
CA GLY A 69 14.54 15.59 -4.49
C GLY A 69 13.57 14.82 -5.39
N MET A 70 12.27 14.89 -5.08
CA MET A 70 11.21 14.23 -5.86
C MET A 70 11.28 14.58 -7.35
N LEU A 71 11.33 15.88 -7.69
CA LEU A 71 11.34 16.35 -9.07
C LEU A 71 12.57 15.88 -9.85
N ARG A 72 13.74 15.92 -9.20
CA ARG A 72 14.99 15.44 -9.81
C ARG A 72 15.00 13.92 -10.01
N THR A 73 14.35 13.18 -9.12
CA THR A 73 14.19 11.73 -9.26
C THR A 73 13.22 11.40 -10.39
N ALA A 74 12.06 12.07 -10.46
CA ALA A 74 11.09 11.89 -11.54
C ALA A 74 11.68 12.27 -12.91
N ALA A 75 12.33 13.44 -13.02
CA ALA A 75 12.99 13.88 -14.24
C ALA A 75 14.14 12.93 -14.64
N GLY A 76 14.90 12.42 -13.67
CA GLY A 76 15.93 11.42 -13.89
C GLY A 76 15.37 10.13 -14.49
N ILE A 77 14.24 9.62 -13.99
CA ILE A 77 13.60 8.42 -14.55
C ILE A 77 13.18 8.66 -16.00
N VAL A 78 12.54 9.79 -16.30
CA VAL A 78 12.09 10.10 -17.67
C VAL A 78 13.26 10.22 -18.64
N HIS A 79 14.36 10.87 -18.22
CA HIS A 79 15.52 11.10 -19.07
C HIS A 79 16.43 9.87 -19.21
N GLU A 80 16.62 9.10 -18.13
CA GLU A 80 17.57 7.97 -18.08
C GLU A 80 16.89 6.64 -18.49
N GLU A 81 15.61 6.44 -18.18
CA GLU A 81 14.88 5.18 -18.40
C GLU A 81 13.77 5.28 -19.46
N GLY A 82 13.24 6.49 -19.68
CA GLY A 82 12.15 6.78 -20.63
C GLY A 82 10.79 6.98 -19.96
N LEU A 83 9.89 7.71 -20.63
CA LEU A 83 8.58 8.10 -20.08
C LEU A 83 7.70 6.92 -19.65
N LEU A 84 7.65 5.85 -20.46
CA LEU A 84 6.82 4.68 -20.19
C LEU A 84 7.28 3.88 -18.97
N GLN A 85 8.55 4.03 -18.54
CA GLN A 85 9.06 3.36 -17.34
C GLN A 85 8.46 3.93 -16.06
N LEU A 86 7.79 5.09 -16.12
CA LEU A 86 7.01 5.59 -14.99
C LEU A 86 5.91 4.63 -14.54
N TRP A 87 5.43 3.72 -15.41
CA TRP A 87 4.43 2.68 -15.10
C TRP A 87 5.03 1.30 -14.80
N GLN A 88 6.35 1.20 -14.64
CA GLN A 88 7.01 -0.07 -14.33
C GLN A 88 6.56 -0.59 -12.96
N GLY A 89 5.87 -1.74 -12.96
CA GLY A 89 5.27 -2.32 -11.74
C GLY A 89 3.78 -1.99 -11.56
N ALA A 90 3.11 -1.36 -12.53
CA ALA A 90 1.66 -1.13 -12.49
C ALA A 90 0.86 -2.44 -12.47
N THR A 91 1.23 -3.42 -13.28
CA THR A 91 0.56 -4.73 -13.35
C THR A 91 0.55 -5.49 -12.00
N PRO A 92 1.68 -5.68 -11.28
CA PRO A 92 1.62 -6.31 -9.95
C PRO A 92 0.87 -5.45 -8.93
N ALA A 93 0.82 -4.12 -9.08
CA ALA A 93 -0.02 -3.27 -8.23
C ALA A 93 -1.51 -3.52 -8.44
N ILE A 94 -1.95 -3.73 -9.69
CA ILE A 94 -3.34 -4.12 -10.00
C ILE A 94 -3.65 -5.50 -9.41
N TYR A 95 -2.76 -6.49 -9.59
CA TYR A 95 -2.93 -7.82 -8.99
C TYR A 95 -3.07 -7.74 -7.47
N ARG A 96 -2.23 -6.92 -6.83
CA ARG A 96 -2.31 -6.67 -5.40
C ARG A 96 -3.68 -6.12 -4.99
N HIS A 97 -4.23 -5.15 -5.71
CA HIS A 97 -5.55 -4.58 -5.40
C HIS A 97 -6.66 -5.62 -5.51
N ILE A 98 -6.65 -6.44 -6.56
CA ILE A 98 -7.65 -7.51 -6.76
C ILE A 98 -7.58 -8.53 -5.61
N VAL A 99 -6.38 -9.03 -5.30
CA VAL A 99 -6.16 -10.03 -4.24
C VAL A 99 -6.51 -9.44 -2.87
N TYR A 100 -5.99 -8.25 -2.55
CA TYR A 100 -6.21 -7.60 -1.26
C TYR A 100 -7.69 -7.35 -1.01
N SER A 101 -8.39 -6.73 -1.97
CA SER A 101 -9.80 -6.41 -1.80
C SER A 101 -10.67 -7.66 -1.70
N GLY A 102 -10.38 -8.70 -2.51
CA GLY A 102 -11.15 -9.94 -2.50
C GLY A 102 -11.00 -10.69 -1.18
N VAL A 103 -9.75 -10.89 -0.75
CA VAL A 103 -9.46 -11.57 0.52
C VAL A 103 -9.96 -10.77 1.72
N ARG A 104 -9.77 -9.44 1.73
CA ARG A 104 -10.25 -8.60 2.83
C ARG A 104 -11.76 -8.68 2.97
N MET A 105 -12.51 -8.66 1.86
CA MET A 105 -13.97 -8.74 1.89
C MET A 105 -14.44 -10.08 2.49
N VAL A 106 -13.91 -11.19 1.98
CA VAL A 106 -14.24 -12.53 2.48
C VAL A 106 -13.83 -12.71 3.93
N ALA A 107 -12.62 -12.28 4.30
CA ALA A 107 -12.12 -12.37 5.67
C ALA A 107 -12.94 -11.50 6.63
N TYR A 108 -13.34 -10.29 6.22
CA TYR A 108 -14.17 -9.41 7.04
C TYR A 108 -15.57 -9.99 7.26
N GLU A 109 -16.21 -10.52 6.21
CA GLU A 109 -17.50 -11.19 6.34
C GLU A 109 -17.40 -12.41 7.28
N HIS A 110 -16.39 -13.25 7.08
CA HIS A 110 -16.19 -14.42 7.94
C HIS A 110 -15.92 -14.06 9.41
N LEU A 111 -15.09 -13.04 9.67
CA LEU A 111 -14.80 -12.54 11.02
C LEU A 111 -16.02 -11.90 11.67
N ARG A 112 -16.77 -11.09 10.91
CA ARG A 112 -18.01 -10.46 11.39
C ARG A 112 -19.05 -11.52 11.76
N ASP A 113 -19.24 -12.51 10.90
CA ASP A 113 -20.33 -13.48 11.01
C ASP A 113 -19.99 -14.64 11.99
N SER A 114 -18.72 -15.07 12.07
CA SER A 114 -18.30 -16.23 12.88
C SER A 114 -17.69 -15.87 14.24
N VAL A 115 -17.01 -14.73 14.36
CA VAL A 115 -16.21 -14.40 15.56
C VAL A 115 -16.84 -13.28 16.38
N LEU A 116 -17.38 -12.25 15.72
CA LEU A 116 -17.91 -11.07 16.42
C LEU A 116 -19.39 -11.19 16.78
N GLY A 117 -20.08 -12.16 16.16
CA GLY A 117 -21.50 -12.43 16.28
C GLY A 117 -22.35 -11.29 15.71
N ARG A 118 -23.47 -11.60 15.05
CA ARG A 118 -24.54 -10.62 14.91
C ARG A 118 -25.10 -10.42 16.32
N ALA A 119 -24.79 -9.29 16.97
CA ALA A 119 -25.60 -8.87 18.09
C ALA A 119 -27.03 -8.69 17.58
N GLU A 120 -28.02 -9.20 18.31
CA GLU A 120 -29.44 -8.98 18.00
C GLU A 120 -29.83 -7.49 18.08
N ASP A 121 -28.94 -6.64 18.63
CA ASP A 121 -29.06 -5.19 18.63
C ASP A 121 -28.46 -4.57 17.35
N GLU A 122 -29.22 -3.67 16.72
CA GLU A 122 -28.92 -2.93 15.48
C GLU A 122 -27.61 -2.11 15.48
N SER A 123 -26.82 -2.14 16.55
CA SER A 123 -25.53 -1.42 16.64
C SER A 123 -24.36 -2.40 16.80
N PHE A 124 -23.63 -2.62 15.70
CA PHE A 124 -22.35 -3.33 15.76
C PHE A 124 -21.33 -2.44 16.50
N PRO A 125 -20.81 -2.85 17.68
CA PRO A 125 -19.91 -2.02 18.46
C PRO A 125 -18.67 -1.59 17.65
N PHE A 126 -18.33 -0.30 17.70
CA PHE A 126 -17.21 0.27 16.92
C PHE A 126 -15.90 -0.50 17.12
N TRP A 127 -15.58 -0.91 18.36
CA TRP A 127 -14.37 -1.67 18.65
C TRP A 127 -14.35 -3.05 17.97
N LYS A 128 -15.50 -3.72 17.84
CA LYS A 128 -15.62 -4.99 17.10
C LYS A 128 -15.36 -4.76 15.62
N ALA A 129 -15.88 -3.68 15.05
CA ALA A 129 -15.62 -3.28 13.67
C ALA A 129 -14.15 -2.99 13.41
N VAL A 130 -13.51 -2.29 14.33
CA VAL A 130 -12.07 -2.00 14.28
C VAL A 130 -11.26 -3.30 14.31
N VAL A 131 -11.49 -4.18 15.29
CA VAL A 131 -10.74 -5.43 15.42
C VAL A 131 -10.97 -6.36 14.22
N GLY A 132 -12.23 -6.53 13.80
CA GLY A 132 -12.57 -7.32 12.63
C GLY A 132 -11.97 -6.76 11.34
N GLY A 133 -12.00 -5.44 11.16
CA GLY A 133 -11.41 -4.74 10.03
C GLY A 133 -9.88 -4.86 9.99
N MET A 134 -9.22 -4.73 11.14
CA MET A 134 -7.77 -4.87 11.27
C MET A 134 -7.32 -6.31 11.00
N SER A 135 -7.98 -7.31 11.58
CA SER A 135 -7.68 -8.72 11.34
C SER A 135 -7.92 -9.13 9.89
N ALA A 136 -9.05 -8.73 9.30
CA ALA A 136 -9.33 -8.94 7.87
C ALA A 136 -8.28 -8.27 6.98
N GLY A 137 -7.86 -7.05 7.35
CA GLY A 137 -6.81 -6.32 6.65
C GLY A 137 -5.46 -7.01 6.73
N ALA A 138 -5.09 -7.57 7.88
CA ALA A 138 -3.86 -8.33 8.07
C ALA A 138 -3.84 -9.62 7.24
N ILE A 139 -4.95 -10.37 7.22
CA ILE A 139 -5.12 -11.56 6.38
C ILE A 139 -5.03 -11.16 4.90
N GLY A 140 -5.78 -10.14 4.47
CA GLY A 140 -5.70 -9.61 3.11
C GLY A 140 -4.28 -9.21 2.71
N GLN A 141 -3.55 -8.57 3.62
CA GLN A 141 -2.17 -8.14 3.37
C GLN A 141 -1.18 -9.30 3.30
N PHE A 142 -1.41 -10.37 4.07
CA PHE A 142 -0.62 -11.58 3.97
C PHE A 142 -0.71 -12.19 2.56
N PHE A 143 -1.91 -12.31 2.02
CA PHE A 143 -2.11 -12.84 0.65
C PHE A 143 -1.66 -11.86 -0.44
N ALA A 144 -1.75 -10.55 -0.20
CA ALA A 144 -1.28 -9.53 -1.14
C ALA A 144 0.25 -9.30 -1.10
N SER A 145 0.94 -9.80 -0.07
CA SER A 145 2.37 -9.57 0.15
C SER A 145 3.28 -10.02 -1.02
N PRO A 146 3.02 -11.13 -1.71
CA PRO A 146 3.80 -11.52 -2.90
C PRO A 146 3.70 -10.49 -4.04
N ALA A 147 2.52 -9.93 -4.27
CA ALA A 147 2.33 -8.90 -5.30
C ALA A 147 3.01 -7.58 -4.92
N ASP A 148 2.98 -7.21 -3.64
CA ASP A 148 3.74 -6.09 -3.08
C ASP A 148 5.25 -6.26 -3.31
N LEU A 149 5.77 -7.46 -3.05
CA LEU A 149 7.19 -7.78 -3.25
C LEU A 149 7.59 -7.61 -4.72
N VAL A 150 6.83 -8.20 -5.64
CA VAL A 150 7.10 -8.10 -7.08
C VAL A 150 6.98 -6.66 -7.55
N LYS A 151 5.98 -5.90 -7.08
CA LYS A 151 5.81 -4.47 -7.38
C LYS A 151 7.08 -3.69 -7.01
N VAL A 152 7.54 -3.79 -5.76
CA VAL A 152 8.72 -3.06 -5.29
C VAL A 152 9.96 -3.45 -6.10
N GLN A 153 10.18 -4.74 -6.37
CA GLN A 153 11.38 -5.15 -7.11
C GLN A 153 11.34 -4.71 -8.58
N MET A 154 10.18 -4.77 -9.25
CA MET A 154 10.02 -4.29 -10.63
C MET A 154 10.22 -2.78 -10.71
N GLN A 155 9.67 -2.01 -9.76
CA GLN A 155 9.91 -0.57 -9.65
C GLN A 155 11.39 -0.23 -9.48
N MET A 156 12.21 -1.17 -9.03
CA MET A 156 13.65 -0.98 -8.84
C MET A 156 14.52 -1.40 -10.03
N GLU A 157 13.96 -2.03 -11.05
CA GLU A 157 14.73 -2.58 -12.18
C GLU A 157 15.39 -1.53 -13.08
N GLY A 158 14.74 -0.40 -13.34
CA GLY A 158 15.35 0.66 -14.16
C GLY A 158 16.66 1.18 -13.56
N LYS A 159 16.69 1.48 -12.25
CA LYS A 159 17.91 1.82 -11.50
C LYS A 159 18.96 0.71 -11.58
N ARG A 160 18.56 -0.57 -11.50
CA ARG A 160 19.52 -1.67 -11.66
C ARG A 160 20.15 -1.68 -13.04
N LYS A 161 19.37 -1.41 -14.10
CA LYS A 161 19.87 -1.27 -15.47
C LYS A 161 20.88 -0.12 -15.56
N LEU A 162 20.60 1.01 -14.92
CA LEU A 162 21.50 2.16 -14.85
C LEU A 162 22.78 1.88 -14.03
N GLU A 163 22.71 1.02 -13.01
CA GLU A 163 23.86 0.51 -12.27
C GLU A 163 24.67 -0.55 -13.04
N GLY A 164 24.32 -0.84 -14.30
CA GLY A 164 24.97 -1.86 -15.13
C GLY A 164 24.70 -3.30 -14.68
N LYS A 165 23.74 -3.51 -13.76
CA LYS A 165 23.34 -4.84 -13.30
C LYS A 165 22.33 -5.45 -14.28
N PRO A 166 22.37 -6.77 -14.52
CA PRO A 166 21.37 -7.42 -15.35
C PRO A 166 19.97 -7.27 -14.77
N LEU A 167 18.99 -7.16 -15.66
CA LEU A 167 17.56 -7.14 -15.32
C LEU A 167 17.21 -8.40 -14.53
N ARG A 168 16.50 -8.22 -13.40
CA ARG A 168 16.11 -9.36 -12.56
C ARG A 168 14.99 -10.15 -13.24
N PHE A 169 14.07 -9.43 -13.86
CA PHE A 169 12.84 -9.92 -14.46
C PHE A 169 12.61 -9.29 -15.83
N ARG A 170 11.87 -10.01 -16.68
CA ARG A 170 11.40 -9.52 -17.98
C ARG A 170 9.93 -9.10 -17.96
N GLY A 171 9.22 -9.45 -16.89
CA GLY A 171 7.80 -9.22 -16.70
C GLY A 171 7.30 -9.81 -15.40
N VAL A 172 6.03 -9.57 -15.08
CA VAL A 172 5.41 -9.94 -13.79
C VAL A 172 5.40 -11.44 -13.55
N HIS A 173 4.93 -12.22 -14.53
CA HIS A 173 4.88 -13.67 -14.42
C HIS A 173 6.28 -14.25 -14.23
N HIS A 174 7.24 -13.81 -15.04
CA HIS A 174 8.63 -14.22 -14.88
C HIS A 174 9.18 -13.82 -13.49
N ALA A 175 8.77 -12.69 -12.92
CA ALA A 175 9.14 -12.31 -11.57
C ALA A 175 8.61 -13.27 -10.50
N PHE A 176 7.33 -13.63 -10.56
CA PHE A 176 6.75 -14.62 -9.65
C PHE A 176 7.43 -15.99 -9.77
N MET A 177 7.56 -16.52 -10.99
CA MET A 177 8.19 -17.83 -11.23
C MET A 177 9.66 -17.84 -10.79
N LYS A 178 10.41 -16.77 -11.08
CA LYS A 178 11.82 -16.69 -10.71
C LYS A 178 12.02 -16.57 -9.19
N ILE A 179 11.24 -15.74 -8.51
CA ILE A 179 11.32 -15.63 -7.04
C ILE A 179 10.96 -16.98 -6.39
N LEU A 180 9.95 -17.68 -6.94
CA LEU A 180 9.55 -19.00 -6.46
C LEU A 180 10.64 -20.06 -6.72
N SER A 181 11.31 -20.02 -7.87
CA SER A 181 12.40 -20.94 -8.19
C SER A 181 13.66 -20.67 -7.36
N ASP A 182 14.04 -19.41 -7.17
CA ASP A 182 15.30 -19.03 -6.51
C ASP A 182 15.21 -19.14 -4.97
N GLY A 183 14.06 -18.83 -4.38
CA GLY A 183 13.90 -18.72 -2.92
C GLY A 183 12.68 -19.45 -2.35
N GLY A 184 11.96 -20.23 -3.17
CA GLY A 184 10.77 -20.95 -2.75
C GLY A 184 9.61 -20.06 -2.33
N ILE A 185 8.63 -20.67 -1.67
CA ILE A 185 7.43 -19.98 -1.14
C ILE A 185 7.85 -18.92 -0.10
N ARG A 186 8.86 -19.21 0.72
CA ARG A 186 9.37 -18.25 1.71
C ARG A 186 9.93 -16.99 1.07
N GLY A 187 10.53 -17.10 -0.13
CA GLY A 187 11.01 -15.99 -0.92
C GLY A 187 9.90 -15.01 -1.33
N LEU A 188 8.73 -15.52 -1.74
CA LEU A 188 7.57 -14.72 -2.15
C LEU A 188 6.96 -13.91 -0.99
N TRP A 189 6.98 -14.47 0.22
CA TRP A 189 6.44 -13.77 1.40
C TRP A 189 7.45 -12.87 2.09
N ALA A 190 8.72 -12.86 1.70
CA ALA A 190 9.69 -12.10 2.48
C ALA A 190 9.45 -10.58 2.37
N GLY A 191 9.36 -9.95 3.54
CA GLY A 191 8.86 -8.59 3.72
C GLY A 191 7.41 -8.52 4.26
N TRP A 192 6.71 -9.63 4.45
CA TRP A 192 5.35 -9.62 5.01
C TRP A 192 5.29 -9.08 6.45
N VAL A 193 6.29 -9.39 7.29
CA VAL A 193 6.38 -8.90 8.67
C VAL A 193 6.46 -7.36 8.74
N PRO A 194 7.44 -6.68 8.10
CA PRO A 194 7.48 -5.22 8.11
C PRO A 194 6.23 -4.60 7.46
N ASN A 195 5.59 -5.32 6.54
CA ASN A 195 4.34 -4.88 5.93
C ASN A 195 3.17 -4.85 6.92
N VAL A 196 3.02 -5.91 7.74
CA VAL A 196 2.02 -5.98 8.81
C VAL A 196 2.34 -4.99 9.92
N GLN A 197 3.62 -4.85 10.31
CA GLN A 197 4.06 -3.85 11.30
C GLN A 197 3.70 -2.43 10.85
N ARG A 198 3.95 -2.08 9.59
CA ARG A 198 3.53 -0.81 8.99
C ARG A 198 2.02 -0.61 9.08
N ALA A 199 1.21 -1.61 8.73
CA ALA A 199 -0.24 -1.52 8.83
C ALA A 199 -0.71 -1.29 10.28
N ALA A 200 -0.12 -2.01 11.25
CA ALA A 200 -0.42 -1.84 12.66
C ALA A 200 -0.08 -0.44 13.18
N LEU A 201 1.11 0.08 12.84
CA LEU A 201 1.56 1.42 13.25
C LEU A 201 0.66 2.54 12.71
N VAL A 202 0.29 2.45 11.43
CA VAL A 202 -0.58 3.44 10.79
C VAL A 202 -1.97 3.42 11.42
N ASN A 203 -2.57 2.24 11.61
CA ASN A 203 -3.90 2.11 12.20
C ASN A 203 -3.93 2.54 13.66
N MET A 204 -2.89 2.18 14.43
CA MET A 204 -2.76 2.61 15.82
C MET A 204 -2.68 4.13 15.90
N GLY A 205 -1.80 4.75 15.10
CA GLY A 205 -1.64 6.20 15.06
C GLY A 205 -2.93 6.91 14.66
N ASP A 206 -3.61 6.41 13.63
CA ASP A 206 -4.87 6.98 13.14
C ASP A 206 -5.98 6.92 14.21
N LEU A 207 -6.29 5.74 14.73
CA LEU A 207 -7.39 5.55 15.68
C LEU A 207 -7.16 6.29 16.99
N THR A 208 -5.97 6.14 17.58
CA THR A 208 -5.65 6.77 18.87
C THR A 208 -5.64 8.28 18.77
N THR A 209 -5.12 8.83 17.67
CA THR A 209 -5.10 10.29 17.45
C THR A 209 -6.50 10.80 17.16
N TYR A 210 -7.28 10.09 16.34
CA TYR A 210 -8.65 10.48 16.02
C TYR A 210 -9.49 10.59 17.30
N ASP A 211 -9.48 9.55 18.14
CA ASP A 211 -10.26 9.52 19.39
C ASP A 211 -9.77 10.60 20.36
N SER A 212 -8.45 10.76 20.51
CA SER A 212 -7.88 11.76 21.42
C SER A 212 -8.20 13.19 20.98
N VAL A 213 -8.06 13.50 19.68
CA VAL A 213 -8.35 14.83 19.14
C VAL A 213 -9.85 15.10 19.18
N LYS A 214 -10.69 14.12 18.83
CA LYS A 214 -12.15 14.26 18.95
C LYS A 214 -12.55 14.55 20.39
N HIS A 215 -12.06 13.77 21.35
CA HIS A 215 -12.38 13.96 22.77
C HIS A 215 -11.88 15.31 23.28
N PHE A 216 -10.67 15.72 22.88
CA PHE A 216 -10.12 17.02 23.23
C PHE A 216 -10.96 18.17 22.66
N LEU A 217 -11.40 18.09 21.40
CA LEU A 217 -12.24 19.12 20.78
C LEU A 217 -13.60 19.21 21.47
N LEU A 218 -14.28 18.09 21.70
CA LEU A 218 -15.60 18.08 22.35
C LEU A 218 -15.57 18.62 23.78
N LEU A 219 -14.47 18.44 24.51
CA LEU A 219 -14.33 18.93 25.89
C LEU A 219 -13.88 20.39 25.99
N ASN A 220 -13.03 20.85 25.08
CA ASN A 220 -12.38 22.16 25.20
C ASN A 220 -12.91 23.24 24.25
N THR A 221 -13.82 22.88 23.35
CA THR A 221 -14.42 23.83 22.40
C THR A 221 -15.94 23.71 22.40
N PRO A 222 -16.69 24.76 22.01
CA PRO A 222 -18.15 24.70 21.86
C PRO A 222 -18.60 23.89 20.63
N LEU A 223 -17.68 23.12 20.02
CA LEU A 223 -17.98 22.28 18.87
C LEU A 223 -18.78 21.06 19.33
N VAL A 224 -19.96 20.88 18.73
CA VAL A 224 -20.76 19.66 18.85
C VAL A 224 -20.15 18.58 17.94
N ASP A 225 -20.61 17.32 18.05
CA ASP A 225 -20.22 16.21 17.17
C ASP A 225 -20.75 16.43 15.74
N ASN A 226 -20.13 17.38 15.05
CA ASN A 226 -20.48 17.87 13.72
C ASN A 226 -19.39 17.50 12.71
N SER A 227 -19.70 17.59 11.41
CA SER A 227 -18.77 17.29 10.31
C SER A 227 -17.44 18.04 10.40
N VAL A 228 -17.43 19.26 10.97
CA VAL A 228 -16.20 20.04 11.19
C VAL A 228 -15.29 19.36 12.19
N THR A 229 -15.82 18.92 13.34
CA THR A 229 -15.09 18.20 14.39
C THR A 229 -14.47 16.91 13.84
N HIS A 230 -15.25 16.14 13.10
CA HIS A 230 -14.75 14.93 12.42
C HIS A 230 -13.68 15.25 11.37
N SER A 231 -13.81 16.36 10.64
CA SER A 231 -12.83 16.75 9.61
C SER A 231 -11.50 17.17 10.24
N VAL A 232 -11.52 17.94 11.33
CA VAL A 232 -10.31 18.34 12.06
C VAL A 232 -9.64 17.12 12.69
N ALA A 233 -10.42 16.28 13.38
CA ALA A 233 -9.90 15.04 13.97
C ALA A 233 -9.28 14.11 12.90
N SER A 234 -9.93 13.95 11.76
CA SER A 234 -9.42 13.13 10.64
C SER A 234 -8.15 13.73 10.01
N ALA A 235 -8.05 15.05 9.92
CA ALA A 235 -6.86 15.72 9.39
C ALA A 235 -5.66 15.52 10.33
N CYS A 236 -5.87 15.68 11.64
CA CYS A 236 -4.84 15.43 12.65
C CYS A 236 -4.43 13.94 12.69
N SER A 237 -5.39 13.02 12.67
CA SER A 237 -5.11 11.58 12.68
C SER A 237 -4.34 11.13 11.45
N GLY A 238 -4.75 11.61 10.26
CA GLY A 238 -4.06 11.33 9.01
C GLY A 238 -2.61 11.83 8.99
N LEU A 239 -2.34 12.99 9.59
CA LEU A 239 -0.99 13.52 9.72
C LEU A 239 -0.12 12.65 10.64
N VAL A 240 -0.62 12.29 11.82
CA VAL A 240 0.12 11.43 12.77
C VAL A 240 0.36 10.05 12.18
N ALA A 241 -0.66 9.46 11.53
CA ALA A 241 -0.55 8.19 10.83
C ALA A 241 0.51 8.23 9.70
N ALA A 242 0.62 9.35 8.97
CA ALA A 242 1.67 9.53 7.96
C ALA A 242 3.07 9.66 8.59
N VAL A 243 3.21 10.39 9.69
CA VAL A 243 4.47 10.54 10.41
C VAL A 243 4.95 9.20 10.97
N LEU A 244 4.07 8.42 11.59
CA LEU A 244 4.39 7.09 12.12
C LEU A 244 4.58 6.04 11.01
N GLY A 245 3.85 6.19 9.90
CA GLY A 245 3.86 5.24 8.80
C GLY A 245 5.07 5.35 7.88
N THR A 246 5.63 6.55 7.69
CA THR A 246 6.71 6.73 6.71
C THR A 246 8.03 6.03 7.04
N PRO A 247 8.52 5.98 8.30
CA PRO A 247 9.69 5.16 8.65
C PRO A 247 9.45 3.68 8.38
N ALA A 248 8.27 3.17 8.71
CA ALA A 248 7.89 1.78 8.47
C ALA A 248 7.79 1.48 6.96
N ASP A 249 7.34 2.44 6.15
CA ASP A 249 7.35 2.33 4.68
C ASP A 249 8.77 2.22 4.13
N VAL A 250 9.69 3.06 4.60
CA VAL A 250 11.10 3.00 4.16
C VAL A 250 11.68 1.62 4.48
N VAL A 251 11.52 1.14 5.72
CA VAL A 251 12.03 -0.17 6.14
C VAL A 251 11.40 -1.31 5.33
N LYS A 252 10.07 -1.28 5.13
CA LYS A 252 9.36 -2.26 4.30
C LYS A 252 9.94 -2.31 2.89
N THR A 253 10.02 -1.16 2.22
CA THR A 253 10.48 -1.07 0.83
C THR A 253 11.91 -1.56 0.70
N ARG A 254 12.80 -1.22 1.64
CA ARG A 254 14.19 -1.69 1.64
C ARG A 254 14.32 -3.21 1.81
N ILE A 255 13.55 -3.77 2.74
CA ILE A 255 13.54 -5.23 2.98
C ILE A 255 12.90 -6.02 1.84
N MET A 256 11.97 -5.42 1.10
CA MET A 256 11.37 -6.02 -0.10
C MET A 256 12.31 -5.93 -1.31
N ASN A 257 13.06 -4.84 -1.44
CA ASN A 257 13.99 -4.64 -2.55
C ASN A 257 15.28 -5.47 -2.43
N GLN A 258 15.80 -5.67 -1.22
CA GLN A 258 17.11 -6.27 -1.01
C GLN A 258 17.29 -7.63 -1.74
N PRO A 259 18.49 -7.91 -2.26
CA PRO A 259 18.82 -9.23 -2.78
C PRO A 259 18.78 -10.27 -1.65
N ARG A 260 18.40 -11.49 -2.01
CA ARG A 260 18.25 -12.61 -1.09
C ARG A 260 19.07 -13.78 -1.60
N ASP A 261 19.57 -14.55 -0.66
CA ASP A 261 20.25 -15.82 -0.92
C ASP A 261 19.24 -16.93 -1.25
N CYS A 262 19.73 -18.08 -1.74
CA CYS A 262 18.94 -19.28 -2.07
C CYS A 262 18.14 -19.79 -0.85
N GLN A 263 18.62 -19.51 0.37
CA GLN A 263 17.91 -19.83 1.63
C GLN A 263 16.85 -18.78 2.03
N GLY A 264 16.60 -17.77 1.20
CA GLY A 264 15.64 -16.70 1.45
C GLY A 264 16.09 -15.66 2.49
N ARG A 265 17.36 -15.69 2.92
CA ARG A 265 17.92 -14.71 3.86
C ARG A 265 18.27 -13.41 3.11
N GLY A 266 17.95 -12.27 3.72
CA GLY A 266 18.35 -10.95 3.21
C GLY A 266 19.85 -10.76 3.31
N LEU A 267 20.50 -10.38 2.21
CA LEU A 267 21.95 -10.18 2.18
C LEU A 267 22.38 -8.84 2.80
N LEU A 268 21.49 -7.85 2.79
CA LEU A 268 21.79 -6.51 3.34
C LEU A 268 21.25 -6.36 4.76
N TYR A 269 20.03 -6.86 5.02
CA TYR A 269 19.35 -6.67 6.30
C TYR A 269 18.84 -7.98 6.86
N LYS A 270 19.20 -8.28 8.10
CA LYS A 270 18.77 -9.50 8.81
C LYS A 270 17.33 -9.40 9.31
N SER A 271 16.88 -8.20 9.69
CA SER A 271 15.57 -7.92 10.29
C SER A 271 15.10 -6.48 10.03
N SER A 272 13.82 -6.19 10.27
CA SER A 272 13.25 -4.83 10.27
C SER A 272 14.02 -3.87 11.18
N MET A 273 14.40 -4.32 12.38
CA MET A 273 15.14 -3.50 13.34
C MET A 273 16.59 -3.25 12.88
N ASP A 274 17.23 -4.26 12.31
CA ASP A 274 18.58 -4.14 11.75
C ASP A 274 18.59 -3.15 10.57
N CYS A 275 17.60 -3.23 9.68
CA CYS A 275 17.41 -2.25 8.61
C CYS A 275 17.22 -0.84 9.15
N LEU A 276 16.43 -0.65 10.20
CA LEU A 276 16.20 0.65 10.82
C LEU A 276 17.50 1.23 11.39
N ILE A 277 18.22 0.45 12.21
CA ILE A 277 19.47 0.88 12.87
C ILE A 277 20.53 1.23 11.83
N GLN A 278 20.76 0.37 10.84
CA GLN A 278 21.74 0.63 9.79
C GLN A 278 21.37 1.85 8.93
N THR A 279 20.08 2.06 8.67
CA THR A 279 19.61 3.24 7.93
C THR A 279 19.88 4.52 8.70
N VAL A 280 19.57 4.56 10.00
CA VAL A 280 19.81 5.74 10.85
C VAL A 280 21.30 6.01 11.01
N GLN A 281 22.13 4.98 11.23
CA GLN A 281 23.58 5.13 11.39
C GLN A 281 24.29 5.50 10.08
N GLY A 282 23.85 4.95 8.94
CA GLY A 282 24.51 5.16 7.65
C GLY A 282 24.05 6.41 6.90
N GLU A 283 22.78 6.79 7.02
CA GLU A 283 22.17 7.87 6.23
C GLU A 283 21.59 9.02 7.07
N GLY A 284 21.51 8.85 8.39
CA GLY A 284 20.90 9.78 9.32
C GLY A 284 19.39 9.59 9.48
N PHE A 285 18.82 10.17 10.54
CA PHE A 285 17.41 10.02 10.90
C PHE A 285 16.42 10.51 9.82
N MET A 286 16.75 11.61 9.13
CA MET A 286 15.89 12.19 8.08
C MET A 286 15.73 11.28 6.85
N SER A 287 16.58 10.25 6.70
CA SER A 287 16.44 9.26 5.63
C SER A 287 15.15 8.42 5.74
N LEU A 288 14.60 8.27 6.95
CA LEU A 288 13.36 7.53 7.21
C LEU A 288 12.11 8.23 6.67
N TYR A 289 12.21 9.52 6.36
CA TYR A 289 11.11 10.32 5.79
C TYR A 289 11.26 10.51 4.27
N LYS A 290 12.21 9.81 3.63
CA LYS A 290 12.31 9.77 2.16
C LYS A 290 11.01 9.22 1.58
N GLY A 291 10.43 9.97 0.65
CA GLY A 291 9.15 9.60 0.03
C GLY A 291 7.91 10.09 0.76
N PHE A 292 8.03 10.81 1.89
CA PHE A 292 6.89 11.44 2.58
C PHE A 292 6.11 12.37 1.64
N VAL A 293 6.82 13.31 1.01
CA VAL A 293 6.25 14.31 0.09
C VAL A 293 5.49 13.67 -1.09
N PRO A 294 6.08 12.73 -1.87
CA PRO A 294 5.33 12.03 -2.91
C PRO A 294 4.13 11.23 -2.36
N THR A 295 4.26 10.62 -1.17
CA THR A 295 3.14 9.88 -0.56
C THR A 295 1.96 10.80 -0.28
N TRP A 296 2.23 11.96 0.32
CA TRP A 296 1.21 12.95 0.67
C TRP A 296 0.59 13.58 -0.58
N MET A 297 1.41 14.00 -1.56
CA MET A 297 0.93 14.53 -2.85
C MET A 297 0.08 13.52 -3.64
N ARG A 298 0.30 12.21 -3.44
CA ARG A 298 -0.46 11.16 -4.11
C ARG A 298 -1.87 10.97 -3.54
N MET A 299 -2.09 11.28 -2.25
CA MET A 299 -3.35 10.96 -1.55
C MET A 299 -4.56 11.65 -2.18
N ALA A 300 -4.50 12.97 -2.40
CA ALA A 300 -5.63 13.72 -2.94
C ALA A 300 -5.97 13.35 -4.39
N PRO A 301 -5.00 13.29 -5.34
CA PRO A 301 -5.28 12.85 -6.72
C PRO A 301 -5.81 11.42 -6.78
N TRP A 302 -5.27 10.51 -5.96
CA TRP A 302 -5.72 9.11 -5.95
C TRP A 302 -7.19 9.03 -5.51
N SER A 303 -7.55 9.73 -4.43
CA SER A 303 -8.93 9.75 -3.92
C SER A 303 -9.89 10.35 -4.95
N LEU A 304 -9.53 11.48 -5.55
CA LEU A 304 -10.36 12.15 -6.56
C LEU A 304 -10.61 11.25 -7.77
N VAL A 305 -9.56 10.65 -8.33
CA VAL A 305 -9.71 9.77 -9.50
C VAL A 305 -10.50 8.52 -9.13
N PHE A 306 -10.29 7.95 -7.94
CA PHE A 306 -11.04 6.80 -7.47
C PHE A 306 -12.55 7.11 -7.41
N TRP A 307 -12.95 8.17 -6.72
CA TRP A 307 -14.37 8.50 -6.54
C TRP A 307 -15.04 8.89 -7.85
N LEU A 308 -14.40 9.72 -8.69
CA LEU A 308 -14.93 10.06 -10.01
C LEU A 308 -15.11 8.82 -10.88
N THR A 309 -14.11 7.94 -10.93
CA THR A 309 -14.20 6.70 -11.71
C THR A 309 -15.28 5.79 -11.15
N TYR A 310 -15.36 5.65 -9.83
CA TYR A 310 -16.35 4.81 -9.17
C TYR A 310 -17.79 5.30 -9.45
N GLU A 311 -18.04 6.61 -9.39
CA GLU A 311 -19.34 7.20 -9.74
C GLU A 311 -19.69 7.00 -11.21
N GLN A 312 -18.74 7.22 -12.12
CA GLN A 312 -18.99 7.05 -13.56
C GLN A 312 -19.30 5.60 -13.90
N ILE A 313 -18.54 4.62 -13.37
CA ILE A 313 -18.83 3.21 -13.63
C ILE A 313 -20.17 2.80 -13.00
N ARG A 314 -20.52 3.32 -11.81
CA ARG A 314 -21.86 3.11 -11.22
C ARG A 314 -22.99 3.63 -12.10
N ARG A 315 -22.86 4.85 -12.64
CA ARG A 315 -23.85 5.44 -13.56
C ARG A 315 -24.00 4.60 -14.82
N ILE A 316 -22.90 4.14 -15.41
CA ILE A 316 -22.92 3.25 -16.59
C ILE A 316 -23.61 1.92 -16.28
N CYS A 317 -23.42 1.38 -15.06
CA CYS A 317 -24.08 0.16 -14.62
C CYS A 317 -25.53 0.34 -14.16
N GLY A 318 -26.10 1.55 -14.18
CA GLY A 318 -27.47 1.79 -13.73
C GLY A 318 -27.68 1.69 -12.22
N VAL A 319 -26.61 1.76 -11.42
CA VAL A 319 -26.70 1.80 -9.96
C VAL A 319 -26.86 3.25 -9.54
N SER A 320 -27.91 3.56 -8.76
CA SER A 320 -28.19 4.94 -8.31
C SER A 320 -26.99 5.57 -7.60
N SER A 321 -26.72 6.82 -7.94
CA SER A 321 -25.75 7.67 -7.21
C SER A 321 -26.18 7.81 -5.75
N PHE A 322 -25.20 7.87 -4.85
CA PHE A 322 -25.45 8.19 -3.43
C PHE A 322 -25.59 9.70 -3.26
#